data_AF-A0A0P0CYZ0-F1
#
_entry.id   AF-A0A0P0CYZ0-F1
#
_cell.length_a   1.000
_cell.length_b   1.000
_cell.length_c   1.000
_cell.angle_alpha   90.00
_cell.angle_beta   90.00
_cell.angle_gamma   90.00
#
_symmetry.space_group_name_H-M   'P 1'
#
loop_
_entity.id
_entity.type
_entity.pdbx_description
1 polymer ?
#
loop_
_entity_poly.entity_id
_entity_poly.type
_entity_poly.pdbx_seq_one_letter_code
_entity_poly.pdbx_strand_id
1 'polypeptide(L)'
;MEKGTIYCIFYIVLLTGTTPALCMNKLEQEKETNNHKRFAVAAIPVYAGAAVSPWVWAALIAAYGAAELYKYSVSKTSSDSHSCAGNSGWCRDTCFSHEYIDDCHTAVCGNYYCCRSRI
;
A
#
# COMPACT_ATOMS: atom_id res chain seq x y z
N MET A 1 -15.63 30.12 35.01
CA MET A 1 -14.54 29.53 34.22
C MET A 1 -13.29 30.36 34.48
N GLU A 2 -12.29 29.77 35.12
CA GLU A 2 -11.06 30.47 35.48
C GLU A 2 -10.31 30.86 34.22
N LYS A 3 -9.69 32.06 34.21
CA LYS A 3 -9.03 32.62 33.02
C LYS A 3 -8.00 31.65 32.43
N GLY A 4 -7.37 30.81 33.25
CA GLY A 4 -6.42 29.77 32.83
C GLY A 4 -7.03 28.67 31.96
N THR A 5 -8.30 28.28 32.19
CA THR A 5 -8.96 27.22 31.41
C THR A 5 -9.23 27.66 29.98
N ILE A 6 -9.52 28.94 29.77
CA ILE A 6 -9.79 29.51 28.45
C ILE A 6 -8.51 29.54 27.60
N TYR A 7 -7.37 29.89 28.19
CA TYR A 7 -6.07 29.87 27.49
C TYR A 7 -5.65 28.45 27.09
N CYS A 8 -5.88 27.44 27.94
CA CYS A 8 -5.59 26.05 27.62
C CYS A 8 -6.44 25.54 26.44
N ILE A 9 -7.73 25.86 26.40
CA ILE A 9 -8.62 25.45 25.30
C ILE A 9 -8.19 26.13 23.99
N PHE A 10 -7.86 27.43 24.03
CA PHE A 10 -7.34 28.13 22.85
C PHE A 10 -6.04 27.53 22.33
N TYR A 11 -5.13 27.12 23.22
CA TYR A 11 -3.85 26.52 22.85
C TYR A 11 -4.03 25.14 22.20
N ILE A 12 -4.95 24.32 22.72
CA ILE A 12 -5.27 23.00 22.14
C ILE A 12 -5.89 23.15 20.74
N VAL A 13 -6.79 24.11 20.54
CA VAL A 13 -7.42 24.37 19.23
C VAL A 13 -6.41 24.88 18.20
N LEU A 14 -5.45 25.72 18.60
CA LEU A 14 -4.37 26.19 17.71
C LEU A 14 -3.40 25.06 17.32
N LEU A 15 -3.10 24.13 18.23
CA LEU A 15 -2.23 22.98 17.95
C LEU A 15 -2.88 21.95 17.00
N THR A 16 -4.19 21.73 17.12
CA THR A 16 -4.91 20.74 16.29
C THR A 16 -5.35 21.30 14.94
N GLY A 17 -5.48 22.63 14.79
CA GLY A 17 -5.92 23.27 13.56
C GLY A 17 -4.88 23.31 12.43
N THR A 18 -3.59 23.22 12.74
CA THR A 18 -2.51 23.41 11.74
C THR A 18 -1.92 22.10 11.19
N THR A 19 -2.20 20.96 11.81
CA THR A 19 -1.68 19.66 11.39
C THR A 19 -2.32 19.04 10.14
N PRO A 20 -3.61 19.26 9.79
CA PRO A 20 -4.16 18.59 8.61
C PRO A 20 -3.67 19.19 7.29
N ALA A 21 -3.31 20.48 7.25
CA ALA A 21 -2.91 21.15 5.99
C ALA A 21 -1.55 20.66 5.45
N LEU A 22 -0.61 20.31 6.32
CA LEU A 22 0.71 19.81 5.90
C LEU A 22 0.71 18.32 5.54
N CYS A 23 -0.25 17.54 6.06
CA CYS A 23 -0.39 16.12 5.72
C CYS A 23 -1.10 15.89 4.38
N MET A 24 -2.01 16.79 3.99
CA MET A 24 -2.79 16.63 2.74
C MET A 24 -1.96 16.90 1.48
N ASN A 25 -1.01 17.85 1.53
CA ASN A 25 -0.20 18.20 0.36
C ASN A 25 0.74 17.06 -0.11
N LYS A 26 1.08 16.11 0.79
CA LYS A 26 1.89 14.95 0.43
C LYS A 26 1.08 13.86 -0.29
N LEU A 27 -0.24 13.83 -0.10
CA LEU A 27 -1.14 12.87 -0.75
C LEU A 27 -1.59 13.34 -2.15
N GLU A 28 -1.62 14.64 -2.42
CA GLU A 28 -2.07 15.17 -3.71
C GLU A 28 -1.03 15.03 -4.83
N GLN A 29 0.28 14.96 -4.52
CA GLN A 29 1.32 14.86 -5.56
C GLN A 29 1.46 13.47 -6.21
N GLU A 30 0.76 12.44 -5.73
CA GLU A 30 0.70 11.12 -6.41
C GLU A 30 -0.61 10.89 -7.18
N LYS A 31 -1.45 11.93 -7.38
CA LYS A 31 -2.73 11.78 -8.09
C LYS A 31 -2.63 11.98 -9.61
N GLU A 32 -1.47 12.31 -10.14
CA GLU A 32 -1.31 12.53 -11.57
C GLU A 32 -0.57 11.36 -12.20
N THR A 33 -1.21 10.73 -13.19
CA THR A 33 -0.72 9.62 -14.04
C THR A 33 -0.75 8.21 -13.45
N ASN A 34 -1.93 7.65 -13.17
CA ASN A 34 -2.08 6.21 -13.40
C ASN A 34 -3.53 5.85 -13.67
N ASN A 35 -3.76 5.19 -14.82
CA ASN A 35 -5.00 4.47 -15.10
C ASN A 35 -5.12 3.34 -14.08
N HIS A 36 -5.65 3.65 -12.90
CA HIS A 36 -5.85 2.69 -11.83
C HIS A 36 -6.81 1.61 -12.30
N LYS A 37 -6.25 0.45 -12.67
CA LYS A 37 -7.02 -0.79 -12.74
C LYS A 37 -7.66 -0.94 -11.36
N ARG A 38 -8.98 -1.13 -11.32
CA ARG A 38 -9.72 -1.24 -10.06
C ARG A 38 -9.12 -2.39 -9.25
N PHE A 39 -8.37 -2.07 -8.21
CA PHE A 39 -7.71 -3.03 -7.34
C PHE A 39 -8.71 -3.48 -6.28
N ALA A 40 -9.24 -4.70 -6.42
CA ALA A 40 -10.02 -5.34 -5.38
C ALA A 40 -9.05 -5.96 -4.36
N VAL A 41 -9.09 -5.50 -3.12
CA VAL A 41 -8.28 -6.07 -2.04
C VAL A 41 -8.80 -7.49 -1.74
N ALA A 42 -8.04 -8.50 -2.16
CA ALA A 42 -8.31 -9.90 -1.82
C ALA A 42 -8.23 -10.16 -0.31
N ALA A 43 -8.72 -11.33 0.13
CA ALA A 43 -8.61 -11.75 1.52
C ALA A 43 -7.15 -11.85 1.99
N ILE A 44 -6.87 -11.49 3.25
CA ILE A 44 -5.50 -11.47 3.83
C ILE A 44 -4.69 -12.76 3.59
N PRO A 45 -5.26 -13.99 3.70
CA PRO A 45 -4.50 -15.22 3.50
C PRO A 45 -3.80 -15.33 2.14
N VAL A 46 -4.29 -14.62 1.11
CA VAL A 46 -3.66 -14.56 -0.22
C VAL A 46 -2.28 -13.90 -0.18
N TYR A 47 -2.06 -12.99 0.77
CA TYR A 47 -0.82 -12.23 0.93
C TYR A 47 0.13 -12.84 1.97
N ALA A 48 -0.22 -14.00 2.54
CA ALA A 48 0.55 -14.60 3.64
C ALA A 48 2.01 -14.84 3.25
N GLY A 49 2.94 -14.26 4.01
CA GLY A 49 4.38 -14.34 3.76
C GLY A 49 4.87 -13.58 2.53
N ALA A 50 4.00 -12.83 1.84
CA ALA A 50 4.35 -12.09 0.65
C ALA A 50 4.94 -10.72 0.97
N ALA A 51 5.82 -10.26 0.10
CA ALA A 51 6.18 -8.85 0.01
C ALA A 51 5.25 -8.19 -1.01
N VAL A 52 4.57 -7.11 -0.64
CA VAL A 52 3.59 -6.41 -1.47
C VAL A 52 4.07 -5.02 -1.83
N SER A 53 3.58 -4.51 -2.95
CA SER A 53 3.81 -3.12 -3.38
C SER A 53 3.36 -2.09 -2.32
N PRO A 54 3.98 -0.89 -2.29
CA PRO A 54 3.59 0.18 -1.37
C PRO A 54 2.10 0.52 -1.37
N TRP A 55 1.48 0.54 -2.55
CA TRP A 55 0.05 0.82 -2.69
C TRP A 55 -0.84 -0.30 -2.14
N VAL A 56 -0.49 -1.55 -2.41
CA VAL A 56 -1.20 -2.72 -1.86
C VAL A 56 -1.05 -2.78 -0.36
N TRP A 57 0.14 -2.48 0.17
CA TRP A 57 0.36 -2.37 1.61
C TRP A 57 -0.55 -1.33 2.26
N ALA A 58 -0.65 -0.13 1.68
CA ALA A 58 -1.54 0.91 2.18
C ALA A 58 -3.01 0.49 2.13
N ALA A 59 -3.44 -0.15 1.03
CA ALA A 59 -4.79 -0.66 0.88
C ALA A 59 -5.12 -1.76 1.91
N LEU A 60 -4.19 -2.67 2.16
CA LEU A 60 -4.32 -3.74 3.16
C LEU A 60 -4.39 -3.19 4.58
N ILE A 61 -3.56 -2.19 4.92
CA ILE A 61 -3.67 -1.48 6.21
C ILE A 61 -5.03 -0.82 6.35
N ALA A 62 -5.53 -0.15 5.30
CA ALA A 62 -6.82 0.51 5.35
C ALA A 62 -7.99 -0.48 5.49
N ALA A 63 -7.89 -1.66 4.87
CA ALA A 63 -8.94 -2.67 4.90
C ALA A 63 -8.96 -3.52 6.18
N TYR A 64 -7.79 -3.88 6.70
CA TYR A 64 -7.65 -4.88 7.77
C TYR A 64 -6.88 -4.40 9.01
N GLY A 65 -6.09 -3.34 8.87
CA GLY A 65 -5.20 -2.85 9.93
C GLY A 65 -3.84 -3.54 9.97
N ALA A 66 -2.82 -2.80 10.41
CA ALA A 66 -1.43 -3.28 10.40
C ALA A 66 -1.21 -4.55 11.23
N ALA A 67 -1.96 -4.74 12.32
CA ALA A 67 -1.83 -5.91 13.20
C ALA A 67 -2.07 -7.24 12.46
N GLU A 68 -3.05 -7.29 11.55
CA GLU A 68 -3.30 -8.50 10.77
C GLU A 68 -2.21 -8.75 9.73
N LEU A 69 -1.71 -7.70 9.08
CA LEU A 69 -0.61 -7.85 8.12
C LEU A 69 0.63 -8.46 8.79
N TYR A 70 0.96 -8.01 10.00
CA TYR A 70 2.08 -8.57 10.75
C TYR A 70 1.85 -10.04 11.15
N LYS A 71 0.62 -10.43 11.54
CA LYS A 71 0.30 -11.84 11.84
C LYS A 71 0.51 -12.75 10.63
N TYR A 72 0.14 -12.28 9.44
CA TYR A 72 0.33 -13.02 8.19
C TYR A 72 1.73 -12.84 7.59
N SER A 73 2.67 -12.20 8.29
CA SER A 73 4.03 -11.94 7.80
C SER A 73 4.06 -11.25 6.43
N VAL A 74 3.06 -10.41 6.15
CA VAL A 74 3.05 -9.58 4.96
C VAL A 74 4.09 -8.49 5.18
N SER A 75 4.87 -8.15 4.16
CA SER A 75 5.86 -7.08 4.23
C SER A 75 5.70 -6.08 3.09
N LYS A 76 6.15 -4.84 3.31
CA LYS A 76 6.13 -3.78 2.31
C LYS A 76 7.44 -3.76 1.53
N THR A 77 7.37 -3.65 0.21
CA THR A 77 8.54 -3.40 -0.64
C THR A 77 8.80 -1.90 -0.84
N SER A 78 9.94 -1.55 -1.43
CA SER A 78 10.25 -0.17 -1.79
C SER A 78 9.56 0.29 -3.07
N SER A 79 9.19 -0.65 -3.96
CA SER A 79 8.60 -0.34 -5.27
C SER A 79 7.68 -1.45 -5.76
N ASP A 80 6.79 -1.11 -6.70
CA ASP A 80 5.92 -2.05 -7.39
C ASP A 80 6.71 -3.11 -8.18
N SER A 81 7.94 -2.80 -8.59
CA SER A 81 8.89 -3.76 -9.15
C SER A 81 9.64 -4.49 -8.03
N HIS A 82 9.19 -5.69 -7.70
CA HIS A 82 9.78 -6.55 -6.68
C HIS A 82 9.58 -8.03 -7.02
N SER A 83 10.24 -8.88 -6.24
CA SER A 83 10.12 -10.33 -6.34
C SER A 83 8.73 -10.81 -5.90
N CYS A 84 8.12 -11.71 -6.68
CA CYS A 84 6.84 -12.35 -6.38
C CYS A 84 6.98 -13.88 -6.39
N ALA A 85 5.95 -14.59 -5.89
CA ALA A 85 5.90 -16.05 -5.85
C ALA A 85 7.16 -16.72 -5.24
N GLY A 86 7.65 -16.19 -4.11
CA GLY A 86 8.83 -16.75 -3.44
C GLY A 86 10.12 -16.66 -4.26
N ASN A 87 10.33 -15.56 -5.00
CA ASN A 87 11.48 -15.37 -5.88
C ASN A 87 11.53 -16.24 -7.13
N SER A 88 10.39 -16.79 -7.53
CA SER A 88 10.21 -17.47 -8.82
C SER A 88 9.57 -16.59 -9.88
N GLY A 89 9.26 -15.33 -9.55
CA GLY A 89 8.74 -14.33 -10.47
C GLY A 89 9.13 -12.91 -10.10
N TRP A 90 8.86 -11.98 -11.03
CA TRP A 90 9.14 -10.55 -10.84
C TRP A 90 7.94 -9.71 -11.25
N CYS A 91 7.56 -8.75 -10.41
CA CYS A 91 6.47 -7.81 -10.69
C CYS A 91 6.91 -6.81 -11.77
N ARG A 92 6.19 -6.76 -12.90
CA ARG A 92 6.46 -5.83 -14.01
C ARG A 92 5.17 -5.32 -14.62
N ASP A 93 5.25 -4.16 -15.26
CA ASP A 93 4.14 -3.59 -16.04
C ASP A 93 3.75 -4.50 -17.22
N THR A 94 4.75 -5.13 -17.84
CA THR A 94 4.60 -6.07 -18.96
C THR A 94 5.55 -7.26 -18.79
N CYS A 95 5.04 -8.48 -18.97
CA CYS A 95 5.85 -9.70 -18.98
C CYS A 95 6.49 -9.93 -20.34
N PHE A 96 7.64 -10.60 -20.37
CA PHE A 96 8.28 -10.99 -21.62
C PHE A 96 7.52 -12.12 -22.32
N SER A 97 7.82 -12.33 -23.61
CA SER A 97 7.16 -13.36 -24.44
C SER A 97 7.38 -14.81 -23.96
N HIS A 98 8.47 -15.06 -23.22
CA HIS A 98 8.79 -16.37 -22.63
C HIS A 98 8.26 -16.53 -21.20
N GLU A 99 7.60 -15.51 -20.66
CA GLU A 99 6.99 -15.50 -19.34
C GLU A 99 5.48 -15.69 -19.44
N TYR A 100 4.83 -15.90 -18.30
CA TYR A 100 3.39 -15.83 -18.16
C TYR A 100 3.02 -14.95 -16.96
N ILE A 101 1.80 -14.41 -17.01
CA ILE A 101 1.21 -13.67 -15.89
C ILE A 101 0.69 -14.70 -14.90
N ASP A 102 1.25 -14.70 -13.70
CA ASP A 102 0.75 -15.51 -12.59
C ASP A 102 -0.39 -14.75 -11.90
N ASP A 103 -1.64 -15.07 -12.25
CA ASP A 103 -2.83 -14.41 -11.71
C ASP A 103 -2.94 -14.58 -10.19
N CYS A 104 -2.43 -15.68 -9.61
CA CYS A 104 -2.47 -15.92 -8.17
C CYS A 104 -1.60 -14.95 -7.39
N HIS A 105 -0.45 -14.59 -7.95
CA HIS A 105 0.53 -13.70 -7.29
C HIS A 105 0.48 -12.26 -7.82
N THR A 106 -0.30 -11.99 -8.87
CA THR A 106 -0.46 -10.62 -9.40
C THR A 106 -1.07 -9.68 -8.36
N ALA A 107 -1.87 -10.19 -7.42
CA ALA A 107 -2.42 -9.38 -6.33
C ALA A 107 -1.34 -8.69 -5.46
N VAL A 108 -0.15 -9.29 -5.31
CA VAL A 108 0.94 -8.70 -4.50
C VAL A 108 1.63 -7.53 -5.22
N CYS A 109 1.61 -7.56 -6.55
CA CYS A 109 2.29 -6.62 -7.44
C CYS A 109 1.53 -5.30 -7.64
N GLY A 110 0.28 -5.18 -7.15
CA GLY A 110 -0.53 -3.97 -7.28
C GLY A 110 -0.95 -3.71 -8.73
N ASN A 111 -0.38 -2.67 -9.35
CA ASN A 111 -0.66 -2.34 -10.75
C ASN A 111 0.12 -3.19 -11.76
N TYR A 112 1.14 -3.91 -11.28
CA TYR A 112 2.01 -4.76 -12.08
C TYR A 112 1.51 -6.20 -12.10
N TYR A 113 2.03 -6.99 -13.04
CA TYR A 113 1.80 -8.42 -13.16
C TYR A 113 2.96 -9.18 -12.53
N CYS A 114 2.68 -10.28 -11.84
CA CYS A 114 3.72 -11.21 -11.43
C CYS A 114 4.15 -12.03 -12.65
N CYS A 115 5.31 -11.69 -13.23
CA CYS A 115 5.84 -12.37 -14.40
C CYS A 115 6.70 -13.55 -13.97
N ARG A 116 6.31 -14.76 -14.38
CA ARG A 116 7.04 -15.99 -14.08
C ARG A 116 7.53 -16.66 -15.36
N SER A 117 8.70 -17.29 -15.26
CA SER A 117 9.23 -18.11 -16.36
C SER A 117 8.33 -19.33 -16.59
N ARG A 118 8.07 -19.67 -17.86
CA ARG A 118 7.33 -20.88 -18.26
C ARG A 118 8.18 -22.17 -18.18
N ILE A 119 9.46 -22.02 -17.88
CA ILE A 119 10.48 -23.09 -17.90
C ILE A 119 10.53 -23.77 -16.53
#